data_AF-A0A397TGQ1-F1
#
_entry.id   AF-A0A397TGQ1-F1
#
_cell.length_a   1.000
_cell.length_b   1.000
_cell.length_c   1.000
_cell.angle_alpha   90.00
_cell.angle_beta   90.00
_cell.angle_gamma   90.00
#
_symmetry.space_group_name_H-M   'P 1'
#
loop_
_entity.id
_entity.type
_entity.pdbx_description
1 polymer ?
#
loop_
_entity_poly.entity_id
_entity_poly.type
_entity_poly.pdbx_seq_one_letter_code
_entity_poly.pdbx_strand_id
1 'polypeptide(L)' 'MPCSSYSPILKPSYNSISEFLGSLGEAFLEYENNFNEHGYSVEELPYLNMNQLQSIGITKLVFTT' A
#
# COMPACT_ATOMS: atom_id res chain seq x y z
N MET A 1 30.22 19.18 10.15
CA MET A 1 29.72 17.79 10.24
C MET A 1 28.48 17.70 9.38
N PRO A 2 28.39 16.77 8.41
CA PRO A 2 27.21 16.66 7.56
C PRO A 2 26.13 15.92 8.36
N CYS A 3 25.05 16.61 8.72
CA CYS A 3 23.80 15.90 9.03
C CYS A 3 23.21 15.48 7.69
N SER A 4 23.71 14.37 7.13
CA SER A 4 22.94 13.63 6.13
C SER A 4 21.67 13.16 6.83
N SER A 5 20.61 13.96 6.72
CA SER A 5 19.26 13.51 7.02
C SER A 5 18.89 12.48 5.96
N TYR A 6 19.34 11.25 6.14
CA TYR A 6 18.69 10.10 5.52
C TYR A 6 17.33 9.96 6.19
N SER A 7 16.38 10.81 5.80
CA SER A 7 14.99 10.37 5.75
C SER A 7 14.93 9.50 4.50
N PRO A 8 14.72 8.18 4.58
CA PRO A 8 14.17 7.47 3.45
C PRO A 8 12.78 8.09 3.29
N ILE A 9 12.69 9.13 2.47
CA ILE A 9 11.43 9.56 1.90
C ILE A 9 11.09 8.39 1.00
N LEU A 10 10.43 7.37 1.56
CA LEU A 10 9.65 6.38 0.85
C LEU A 10 8.51 7.16 0.21
N LYS A 11 8.84 8.04 -0.73
CA LYS A 11 7.87 8.60 -1.63
C LYS A 11 7.38 7.39 -2.40
N PRO A 12 6.08 7.07 -2.31
CA PRO A 12 5.54 6.00 -3.12
C PRO A 12 5.86 6.36 -4.57
N SER A 13 6.53 5.47 -5.29
CA SER A 13 6.82 5.66 -6.72
C SER A 13 5.57 5.50 -7.59
N TYR A 14 4.41 5.31 -6.97
CA TYR A 14 3.13 5.02 -7.62
C TYR A 14 2.26 6.27 -7.60
N ASN A 15 1.59 6.54 -8.72
CA ASN A 15 0.70 7.70 -8.88
C ASN A 15 -0.72 7.41 -8.40
N SER A 16 -1.12 6.13 -8.32
CA SER A 16 -2.42 5.70 -7.84
C SER A 16 -2.34 4.39 -7.05
N ILE A 17 -3.39 4.12 -6.27
CA ILE A 17 -3.56 2.84 -5.57
C ILE A 17 -3.66 1.69 -6.58
N SER A 18 -4.36 1.86 -7.70
CA SER A 18 -4.40 0.89 -8.82
C SER A 18 -3.02 0.57 -9.36
N GLU A 19 -2.14 1.56 -9.54
CA GLU A 19 -0.79 1.33 -10.04
C GLU A 19 0.03 0.48 -9.06
N PHE A 20 -0.09 0.79 -7.76
CA PHE A 20 0.52 0.00 -6.69
C PHE A 20 -0.01 -1.44 -6.68
N LEU A 21 -1.33 -1.63 -6.63
CA LEU A 21 -1.97 -2.95 -6.58
C LEU A 21 -1.69 -3.76 -7.85
N GLY A 22 -1.71 -3.13 -9.01
CA GLY A 22 -1.34 -3.75 -10.29
C GLY A 22 0.11 -4.25 -10.29
N SER A 23 1.02 -3.56 -9.60
CA SER A 23 2.41 -4.02 -9.45
C SER A 23 2.56 -5.27 -8.55
N LEU A 24 1.59 -5.53 -7.67
CA LEU A 24 1.49 -6.75 -6.88
C LEU A 24 0.82 -7.90 -7.66
N GLY A 25 -0.02 -7.54 -8.64
CA GLY A 25 -0.70 -8.45 -9.56
C GLY A 25 -2.16 -8.06 -9.78
N GLU A 26 -2.74 -8.43 -10.93
CA GLU A 26 -4.12 -8.07 -11.29
C GLU A 26 -5.16 -8.51 -10.25
N ALA A 27 -4.93 -9.62 -9.56
CA ALA A 27 -5.79 -10.10 -8.48
C ALA A 27 -5.92 -9.09 -7.32
N PHE A 28 -4.92 -8.23 -7.10
CA PHE A 28 -4.97 -7.23 -6.03
C PHE A 28 -5.77 -5.97 -6.41
N LEU A 29 -6.09 -5.77 -7.69
CA LEU A 29 -6.89 -4.62 -8.13
C LEU A 29 -8.30 -4.62 -7.53
N GLU A 30 -8.83 -5.79 -7.14
CA GLU A 30 -10.14 -5.89 -6.47
C GLU A 30 -10.22 -5.09 -5.16
N TYR A 31 -9.07 -4.86 -4.51
CA TYR A 31 -9.00 -4.11 -3.25
C TYR A 31 -8.96 -2.60 -3.45
N GLU A 32 -8.80 -2.08 -4.68
CA GLU A 32 -8.66 -0.62 -4.93
C GLU A 32 -9.82 0.17 -4.32
N ASN A 33 -11.05 -0.30 -4.52
CA ASN A 33 -12.23 0.35 -3.95
C ASN A 33 -12.15 0.41 -2.42
N ASN A 34 -11.67 -0.64 -1.77
CA ASN A 34 -11.59 -0.72 -0.32
C ASN A 34 -10.56 0.27 0.24
N PHE A 35 -9.42 0.46 -0.43
CA PHE A 35 -8.44 1.49 -0.06
C PHE A 35 -9.06 2.90 -0.20
N ASN A 36 -9.75 3.17 -1.31
CA ASN A 36 -10.38 4.47 -1.57
C ASN A 36 -11.53 4.78 -0.59
N GLU A 37 -12.38 3.80 -0.27
CA GLU A 37 -13.48 3.94 0.70
C GLU A 37 -12.98 4.22 2.13
N HIS A 38 -11.77 3.76 2.46
CA HIS A 38 -11.12 4.04 3.74
C HIS A 38 -10.28 5.33 3.72
N GLY A 39 -10.26 6.03 2.58
CA GLY A 39 -9.55 7.29 2.42
C GLY A 39 -8.03 7.15 2.29
N TYR A 40 -7.52 5.95 2.02
CA TYR A 40 -6.08 5.72 1.88
C TYR A 40 -5.56 6.24 0.54
N SER A 41 -4.49 7.01 0.63
CA SER A 41 -3.71 7.49 -0.49
C SER A 41 -2.41 6.70 -0.68
N VAL A 42 -1.77 6.85 -1.84
CA VAL A 42 -0.46 6.21 -2.11
C VAL A 42 0.58 6.57 -1.04
N GLU A 43 0.51 7.79 -0.50
CA GLU A 43 1.42 8.32 0.52
C GLU A 43 1.30 7.58 1.86
N GLU A 44 0.15 6.96 2.12
CA GLU A 44 -0.13 6.25 3.38
C GLU A 44 0.23 4.77 3.32
N LEU A 45 0.37 4.19 2.11
CA LEU A 45 0.70 2.78 1.91
C LEU A 45 1.90 2.29 2.73
N PRO A 46 3.04 3.03 2.84
CA PRO A 46 4.20 2.58 3.62
C PRO A 46 3.95 2.54 5.13
N TYR A 47 2.90 3.22 5.61
CA TYR A 47 2.59 3.35 7.04
C TYR A 47 1.44 2.44 7.48
N LEU A 48 0.82 1.71 6.54
CA LEU A 48 -0.26 0.79 6.85
C LEU A 48 0.25 -0.40 7.66
N ASN A 49 -0.36 -0.61 8.82
CA ASN A 49 -0.11 -1.80 9.62
C ASN A 49 -1.09 -2.93 9.27
N MET A 50 -0.81 -4.14 9.77
CA MET A 50 -1.61 -5.32 9.49
C MET A 50 -3.10 -5.16 9.87
N ASN A 51 -3.42 -4.44 10.94
CA ASN A 51 -4.82 -4.22 11.34
C ASN A 51 -5.56 -3.32 10.34
N GLN A 52 -4.88 -2.31 9.80
CA GLN A 52 -5.42 -1.45 8.75
C GLN A 52 -5.64 -2.22 7.45
N LEU A 53 -4.68 -3.06 7.06
CA LEU A 53 -4.80 -3.94 5.89
C LEU A 53 -5.95 -4.96 6.07
N GLN A 54 -6.14 -5.50 7.27
CA GLN A 54 -7.28 -6.38 7.55
C GLN A 54 -8.62 -5.64 7.50
N SER A 55 -8.65 -4.37 7.93
CA SER A 55 -9.88 -3.55 7.91
C SER A 55 -10.36 -3.28 6.48
N ILE A 56 -9.45 -3.22 5.50
CA ILE A 56 -9.79 -3.10 4.06
C ILE A 56 -10.02 -4.46 3.38
N GLY A 57 -10.14 -5.55 4.14
CA GLY A 57 -10.44 -6.88 3.61
C GLY A 57 -9.23 -7.70 3.17
N ILE A 58 -8.00 -7.20 3.36
CA ILE A 58 -6.77 -7.99 3.14
C ILE A 58 -6.54 -8.88 4.37
N THR A 59 -7.32 -9.95 4.47
CA THR A 59 -7.27 -10.88 5.61
C THR A 59 -6.55 -12.19 5.29
N LYS A 60 -6.26 -12.45 4.01
CA LYS A 60 -5.70 -13.71 3.54
C LYS A 60 -4.48 -13.45 2.67
N LEU A 61 -3.28 -13.59 3.25
CA LEU A 61 -2.09 -13.85 2.45
C LEU A 61 -2.24 -15.27 1.92
N VAL A 62 -2.82 -15.41 0.72
CA VAL A 62 -2.95 -16.71 0.08
C VAL A 62 -1.56 -17.15 -0.36
N PHE A 63 -0.89 -17.96 0.46
CA PHE A 63 0.27 -18.72 0.03
C PHE A 63 -0.25 -19.80 -0.92
N THR A 64 -0.15 -19.56 -2.23
CA THR A 64 -0.30 -20.64 -3.21
C THR A 64 0.98 -21.47 -3.18
N THR A 65 0.89 -22.65 -2.57
CA THR A 65 1.88 -23.75 -2.62
C THR A 65 2.25 -24.17 -4.04
#